data_AF-A0A9P6A031-F1
#
_entry.id   AF-A0A9P6A031-F1
#
_cell.length_a   1.000
_cell.length_b   1.000
_cell.length_c   1.000
_cell.angle_alpha   90.00
_cell.angle_beta   90.00
_cell.angle_gamma   90.00
#
_symmetry.space_group_name_H-M   'P 1'
#
loop_
_entity.id
_entity.type
_entity.pdbx_description
1 polymer ?
#
loop_
_entity_poly.entity_id
_entity_poly.type
_entity_poly.pdbx_seq_one_letter_code
_entity_poly.pdbx_strand_id
1 'polypeptide(L)'
;FIPKLKQHILFCLTHPDEYIEDKEFEQEQWNKVKIASDHVYVHKSPHVSYTTYDLRHGEDTMNPHTHSDVMVLKCNEADAHPFSYARILGVFHVKVEHEDLLSMPQDIDVLWVCWFQVSTKYRSGMKCKWLTRLSFVKGTDAFDFVSPDIVIHGSQIIPAFVWGPTDTLLGCSVAQQTFHMDILDKNFSWLKEPEMNDYLYHYVNL
;
A
#
# COMPACT_ATOMS: atom_id res chain seq x y z
N PHE A 1 2.47 -11.46 -7.69
CA PHE A 1 2.86 -11.47 -6.27
C PHE A 1 4.33 -11.84 -6.11
N ILE A 2 4.75 -13.12 -6.21
CA ILE A 2 6.14 -13.54 -5.92
C ILE A 2 7.23 -12.81 -6.75
N PRO A 3 7.10 -12.61 -8.08
CA PRO A 3 8.12 -11.88 -8.83
C PRO A 3 8.28 -10.43 -8.34
N LYS A 4 7.16 -9.72 -8.13
CA LYS A 4 7.15 -8.35 -7.58
C LYS A 4 7.78 -8.29 -6.20
N LEU A 5 7.48 -9.27 -5.34
CA LEU A 5 8.07 -9.36 -3.99
C LEU A 5 9.59 -9.49 -4.05
N LYS A 6 10.11 -10.38 -4.92
CA LYS A 6 11.55 -10.56 -5.07
C LYS A 6 12.25 -9.34 -5.68
N GLN A 7 11.60 -8.66 -6.62
CA GLN A 7 12.09 -7.39 -7.19
C GLN A 7 12.19 -6.31 -6.12
N HIS A 8 11.13 -6.14 -5.32
CA HIS A 8 11.09 -5.21 -4.20
C HIS A 8 12.18 -5.50 -3.15
N ILE A 9 12.31 -6.77 -2.74
CA ILE A 9 13.36 -7.19 -1.80
C ILE A 9 14.76 -6.88 -2.37
N LEU A 10 15.00 -7.17 -3.65
CA LEU A 10 16.27 -6.87 -4.30
C LEU A 10 16.55 -5.37 -4.31
N PHE A 11 15.52 -4.55 -4.53
CA PHE A 11 15.62 -3.10 -4.43
C PHE A 11 16.07 -2.67 -3.03
N CYS A 12 15.38 -3.13 -1.98
CA CYS A 12 15.72 -2.83 -0.59
C CYS A 12 17.16 -3.22 -0.23
N LEU A 13 17.65 -4.36 -0.75
CA LEU A 13 19.01 -4.82 -0.49
C LEU A 13 20.09 -4.02 -1.23
N THR A 14 19.79 -3.54 -2.44
CA THR A 14 20.76 -2.85 -3.29
C THR A 14 20.82 -1.36 -3.03
N HIS A 15 19.70 -0.75 -2.59
CA HIS A 15 19.56 0.68 -2.39
C HIS A 15 18.90 0.99 -1.05
N PRO A 16 19.58 0.72 0.09
CA PRO A 16 19.00 0.95 1.41
C PRO A 16 18.67 2.43 1.68
N ASP A 17 19.34 3.36 0.99
CA ASP A 17 19.15 4.81 1.13
C ASP A 17 18.23 5.41 0.04
N GLU A 18 17.78 4.63 -0.94
CA GLU A 18 16.84 5.10 -1.98
C GLU A 18 15.42 4.59 -1.69
N TYR A 19 14.45 5.49 -1.85
CA TYR A 19 13.04 5.21 -1.54
C TYR A 19 12.17 5.06 -2.80
N ILE A 20 12.77 5.12 -3.98
CA ILE A 20 12.07 5.21 -5.27
C ILE A 20 12.44 4.02 -6.16
N GLU A 21 11.47 3.14 -6.39
CA GLU A 21 11.58 1.96 -7.24
C GLU A 21 11.39 2.27 -8.74
N ASP A 22 12.21 3.17 -9.29
CA ASP A 22 12.21 3.44 -10.74
C ASP A 22 13.16 2.49 -11.51
N LYS A 23 13.77 1.51 -10.82
CA LYS A 23 14.76 0.59 -11.39
C LYS A 23 14.12 -0.75 -11.74
N GLU A 24 14.13 -1.07 -13.02
CA GLU A 24 13.76 -2.41 -13.51
C GLU A 24 14.90 -3.40 -13.27
N PHE A 25 14.61 -4.52 -12.60
CA PHE A 25 15.56 -5.61 -12.41
C PHE A 25 15.30 -6.75 -13.40
N GLU A 26 16.38 -7.27 -13.98
CA GLU A 26 16.33 -8.44 -14.85
C GLU A 26 15.97 -9.70 -14.06
N GLN A 27 15.37 -10.67 -14.76
CA GLN A 27 14.91 -11.93 -14.15
C GLN A 27 16.01 -12.72 -13.46
N GLU A 28 17.22 -12.69 -14.03
CA GLU A 28 18.38 -13.36 -13.44
C GLU A 28 18.80 -12.77 -12.10
N GLN A 29 18.59 -11.46 -11.90
CA GLN A 29 18.99 -10.76 -10.69
C GLN A 29 18.05 -11.09 -9.53
N TRP A 30 16.73 -10.98 -9.72
CA TRP A 30 15.79 -11.27 -8.62
C TRP A 30 15.60 -12.78 -8.38
N ASN A 31 16.03 -13.65 -9.29
CA ASN A 31 16.09 -15.09 -9.04
C ASN A 31 17.14 -15.48 -7.99
N LYS A 32 18.19 -14.67 -7.79
CA LYS A 32 19.21 -14.88 -6.75
C LYS A 32 18.68 -14.63 -5.34
N VAL A 33 17.59 -13.88 -5.21
CA VAL A 33 16.90 -13.65 -3.94
C VAL A 33 16.23 -14.94 -3.48
N LYS A 34 16.70 -15.49 -2.36
CA LYS A 34 16.14 -16.67 -1.70
C LYS A 34 15.35 -16.24 -0.47
N ILE A 35 14.13 -16.74 -0.35
CA ILE A 35 13.31 -16.57 0.85
C ILE A 35 13.66 -17.74 1.76
N ALA A 36 14.21 -17.45 2.94
CA ALA A 36 14.64 -18.47 3.86
C ALA A 36 13.44 -19.35 4.26
N SER A 37 13.63 -20.67 4.14
CA SER A 37 12.60 -21.69 4.39
C SER A 37 11.33 -21.57 3.52
N ASP A 38 11.27 -20.71 2.49
CA ASP A 38 10.05 -20.42 1.72
C ASP A 38 8.86 -19.93 2.57
N HIS A 39 9.13 -19.25 3.70
CA HIS A 39 8.09 -18.69 4.57
C HIS A 39 7.98 -17.17 4.42
N VAL A 40 6.75 -16.69 4.30
CA VAL A 40 6.37 -15.27 4.44
C VAL A 40 5.51 -15.16 5.68
N TYR A 41 5.89 -14.29 6.59
CA TYR A 41 5.19 -14.12 7.86
C TYR A 41 4.28 -12.91 7.79
N VAL A 42 3.07 -13.04 8.33
CA VAL A 42 2.08 -11.97 8.33
C VAL A 42 2.14 -11.22 9.66
N HIS A 43 2.19 -9.90 9.60
CA HIS A 43 2.11 -9.02 10.76
C HIS A 43 0.77 -8.29 10.83
N LYS A 44 0.40 -7.89 12.06
CA LYS A 44 -0.91 -7.28 12.31
C LYS A 44 -0.93 -5.79 11.99
N SER A 45 0.09 -5.03 12.39
CA SER A 45 0.11 -3.58 12.20
C SER A 45 1.54 -3.04 12.25
N PRO A 46 2.04 -2.40 11.18
CA PRO A 46 3.29 -1.64 11.22
C PRO A 46 3.08 -0.31 11.93
N HIS A 47 4.14 0.18 12.54
CA HIS A 47 4.20 1.48 13.21
C HIS A 47 5.09 2.41 12.39
N VAL A 48 4.60 3.61 12.09
CA VAL A 48 5.39 4.68 11.45
C VAL A 48 5.40 5.90 12.33
N SER A 49 6.60 6.38 12.64
CA SER A 49 6.80 7.58 13.41
C SER A 49 6.98 8.78 12.47
N TYR A 50 6.30 9.88 12.76
CA TYR A 50 6.39 11.11 11.97
C TYR A 50 6.53 12.33 12.87
N THR A 51 7.05 13.42 12.30
CA THR A 51 7.15 14.70 13.00
C THR A 51 6.01 15.60 12.55
N THR A 52 5.18 16.01 13.50
CA THR A 52 4.10 16.98 13.27
C THR A 52 4.66 18.39 13.06
N TYR A 53 3.86 19.28 12.47
CA TYR A 53 4.23 20.68 12.24
C TYR A 53 4.73 21.43 13.49
N ASP A 54 4.19 21.10 14.67
CA ASP A 54 4.61 21.67 15.95
C ASP A 54 5.90 21.01 16.51
N LEU A 55 6.66 20.32 15.65
CA LEU A 55 7.88 19.56 15.98
C LEU A 55 7.66 18.50 17.06
N ARG A 56 6.44 17.98 17.18
CA ARG A 56 6.13 16.87 18.08
C ARG A 56 6.26 15.55 17.35
N HIS A 57 6.69 14.54 18.08
CA HIS A 57 6.69 13.15 17.62
C HIS A 57 5.26 12.60 17.65
N GLY A 58 4.78 12.15 16.49
CA GLY A 58 3.55 11.40 16.33
C GLY A 58 3.87 9.98 15.87
N GLU A 59 2.98 9.05 16.17
CA GLU A 59 3.07 7.66 15.71
C GLU A 59 1.72 7.26 15.13
N ASP A 60 1.77 6.70 13.92
CA ASP A 60 0.61 6.09 13.29
C ASP A 60 0.78 4.57 13.32
N THR A 61 -0.26 3.88 13.79
CA THR A 61 -0.38 2.43 13.69
C THR A 61 -1.28 2.10 12.53
N MET A 62 -0.72 1.54 11.46
CA MET A 62 -1.50 1.21 10.28
C MET A 62 -2.06 -0.19 10.43
N ASN A 63 -3.38 -0.29 10.53
CA ASN A 63 -4.04 -1.59 10.59
C ASN A 63 -4.71 -1.85 9.24
N PRO A 64 -4.33 -2.91 8.50
CA PRO A 64 -4.96 -3.27 7.24
C PRO A 64 -6.49 -3.40 7.30
N HIS A 65 -7.07 -3.59 8.48
CA HIS A 65 -8.52 -3.75 8.67
C HIS A 65 -9.27 -2.44 8.94
N THR A 66 -8.63 -1.43 9.53
CA THR A 66 -9.33 -0.22 10.03
C THR A 66 -8.71 1.09 9.55
N HIS A 67 -7.39 1.12 9.39
CA HIS A 67 -6.61 2.30 8.98
C HIS A 67 -5.53 1.83 7.99
N SER A 68 -6.00 1.29 6.86
CA SER A 68 -5.16 0.66 5.84
C SER A 68 -4.52 1.67 4.89
N ASP A 69 -5.05 2.88 4.83
CA ASP A 69 -4.70 3.84 3.80
C ASP A 69 -3.46 4.64 4.22
N VAL A 70 -2.52 4.81 3.30
CA VAL A 70 -1.20 5.39 3.55
C VAL A 70 -0.84 6.44 2.51
N MET A 71 0.05 7.35 2.91
CA MET A 71 0.58 8.41 2.07
C MET A 71 2.10 8.27 1.93
N VAL A 72 2.56 8.32 0.68
CA VAL A 72 3.97 8.17 0.29
C VAL A 72 4.39 9.38 -0.53
N LEU A 73 5.67 9.78 -0.47
CA LEU A 73 6.19 10.87 -1.28
C LEU A 73 6.26 10.45 -2.75
N LYS A 74 5.83 11.32 -3.67
CA LYS A 74 5.99 11.06 -5.10
C LYS A 74 7.38 11.51 -5.56
N CYS A 75 8.02 10.69 -6.38
CA CYS A 75 9.33 11.00 -7.00
C CYS A 75 9.33 12.27 -7.87
N ASN A 76 8.22 12.56 -8.55
CA ASN A 76 8.18 13.62 -9.56
C ASN A 76 7.65 14.96 -9.01
N GLU A 77 8.56 15.92 -8.84
CA GLU A 77 8.27 17.30 -8.38
C GLU A 77 7.45 18.14 -9.38
N ALA A 78 7.31 17.69 -10.64
CA ALA A 78 6.60 18.44 -11.68
C ALA A 78 5.07 18.38 -11.54
N ASP A 79 4.54 17.48 -10.69
CA ASP A 79 3.10 17.33 -10.50
C ASP A 79 2.52 18.31 -9.49
N ALA A 80 1.28 18.76 -9.74
CA ALA A 80 0.58 19.68 -8.85
C ALA A 80 0.27 19.09 -7.45
N HIS A 81 0.39 17.76 -7.29
CA HIS A 81 0.13 17.04 -6.04
C HIS A 81 1.34 16.14 -5.70
N PRO A 82 2.10 16.43 -4.63
CA PRO A 82 3.41 15.82 -4.39
C PRO A 82 3.35 14.44 -3.71
N PHE A 83 2.15 13.90 -3.49
CA PHE A 83 1.95 12.68 -2.71
C PHE A 83 1.23 11.59 -3.50
N SER A 84 1.63 10.36 -3.27
CA SER A 84 0.94 9.15 -3.72
C SER A 84 0.20 8.52 -2.55
N TYR A 85 -0.91 7.84 -2.85
CA TYR A 85 -1.72 7.18 -1.84
C TYR A 85 -1.86 5.70 -2.18
N ALA A 86 -1.85 4.85 -1.16
CA ALA A 86 -2.08 3.43 -1.33
C ALA A 86 -2.93 2.88 -0.19
N ARG A 87 -3.57 1.74 -0.43
CA ARG A 87 -4.27 0.95 0.57
C ARG A 87 -3.45 -0.29 0.90
N ILE A 88 -3.04 -0.46 2.14
CA ILE A 88 -2.38 -1.69 2.62
C ILE A 88 -3.39 -2.83 2.58
N LEU A 89 -3.02 -3.90 1.89
CA LEU A 89 -3.74 -5.17 1.83
C LEU A 89 -3.17 -6.20 2.81
N GLY A 90 -1.87 -6.11 3.07
CA GLY A 90 -1.18 -7.03 3.96
C GLY A 90 0.17 -6.48 4.39
N VAL A 91 0.59 -6.88 5.58
CA VAL A 91 1.88 -6.51 6.16
C VAL A 91 2.64 -7.81 6.35
N PHE A 92 3.84 -7.87 5.81
CA PHE A 92 4.64 -9.08 5.84
C PHE A 92 6.06 -8.78 6.32
N HIS A 93 6.68 -9.76 6.95
CA HIS A 93 8.14 -9.82 7.03
C HIS A 93 8.63 -11.08 6.34
N VAL A 94 9.78 -10.93 5.67
CA VAL A 94 10.39 -12.01 4.91
C VAL A 94 11.83 -12.11 5.34
N LYS A 95 12.25 -13.34 5.66
CA LYS A 95 13.65 -13.62 5.92
C LYS A 95 14.34 -13.92 4.59
N VAL A 96 15.34 -13.14 4.24
CA VAL A 96 15.96 -13.12 2.91
C VAL A 96 17.41 -13.52 2.99
N GLU A 97 17.82 -14.37 2.05
CA GLU A 97 19.19 -14.77 1.80
C GLU A 97 19.60 -14.33 0.39
N HIS A 98 20.81 -13.78 0.28
CA HIS A 98 21.38 -13.38 -1.01
C HIS A 98 22.88 -13.65 -1.03
N GLU A 99 23.32 -14.52 -1.94
CA GLU A 99 24.72 -15.02 -1.99
C GLU A 99 25.75 -13.89 -2.15
N ASP A 100 25.43 -12.87 -2.94
CA ASP A 100 26.38 -11.78 -3.25
C ASP A 100 26.26 -10.55 -2.32
N LEU A 101 25.12 -10.37 -1.64
CA LEU A 101 24.78 -9.10 -0.96
C LEU A 101 24.70 -9.25 0.56
N LEU A 102 24.46 -10.48 1.05
CA LEU A 102 24.23 -10.76 2.46
C LEU A 102 25.18 -11.85 2.96
N SER A 103 25.93 -11.56 4.02
CA SER A 103 26.73 -12.58 4.71
C SER A 103 25.90 -13.45 5.66
N MET A 104 24.72 -12.99 6.07
CA MET A 104 23.77 -13.70 6.92
C MET A 104 22.33 -13.37 6.48
N PRO A 105 21.35 -14.27 6.73
CA PRO A 105 19.95 -13.99 6.43
C PRO A 105 19.46 -12.72 7.15
N GLN A 106 18.75 -11.85 6.44
CA GLN A 106 18.20 -10.60 6.96
C GLN A 106 16.67 -10.64 6.94
N ASP A 107 16.03 -10.10 7.99
CA ASP A 107 14.59 -9.91 8.02
C ASP A 107 14.26 -8.55 7.36
N ILE A 108 13.34 -8.56 6.40
CA ILE A 108 12.88 -7.38 5.66
C ILE A 108 11.37 -7.27 5.80
N ASP A 109 10.90 -6.12 6.27
CA ASP A 109 9.48 -5.78 6.34
C ASP A 109 9.00 -5.23 5.01
N VAL A 110 7.86 -5.72 4.53
CA VAL A 110 7.26 -5.33 3.26
C VAL A 110 5.76 -5.14 3.41
N LEU A 111 5.24 -4.03 2.89
CA LEU A 111 3.83 -3.74 2.81
C LEU A 111 3.32 -4.13 1.44
N TRP A 112 2.29 -4.96 1.36
CA TRP A 112 1.58 -5.21 0.12
C TRP A 112 0.44 -4.22 -0.01
N VAL A 113 0.46 -3.41 -1.07
CA VAL A 113 -0.43 -2.26 -1.21
C VAL A 113 -1.17 -2.27 -2.55
N CYS A 114 -2.29 -1.55 -2.58
CA CYS A 114 -3.04 -1.21 -3.78
C CYS A 114 -3.02 0.32 -3.99
N TRP A 115 -2.46 0.78 -5.10
CA TRP A 115 -2.27 2.19 -5.40
C TRP A 115 -3.56 2.91 -5.82
N PHE A 116 -3.68 4.15 -5.35
CA PHE A 116 -4.63 5.12 -5.87
C PHE A 116 -3.96 6.04 -6.90
N GLN A 117 -4.75 6.51 -7.86
CA GLN A 117 -4.40 7.58 -8.78
C GLN A 117 -5.19 8.85 -8.44
N VAL A 118 -4.51 9.99 -8.50
CA VAL A 118 -5.13 11.31 -8.31
C VAL A 118 -5.87 11.73 -9.58
N SER A 119 -7.12 12.17 -9.44
CA SER A 119 -7.95 12.57 -10.58
C SER A 119 -7.51 13.94 -11.14
N THR A 120 -6.78 13.94 -12.25
CA THR A 120 -6.32 15.17 -12.94
C THR A 120 -7.46 16.02 -13.52
N LYS A 121 -8.62 15.40 -13.80
CA LYS A 121 -9.81 16.07 -14.36
C LYS A 121 -10.63 16.83 -13.32
N TYR A 122 -10.32 16.66 -12.02
CA TYR A 122 -11.07 17.26 -10.93
C TYR A 122 -10.28 18.40 -10.30
N ARG A 123 -10.92 19.56 -10.15
CA ARG A 123 -10.35 20.67 -9.39
C ARG A 123 -10.26 20.28 -7.93
N SER A 124 -9.03 20.08 -7.44
CA SER A 124 -8.75 19.69 -6.06
C SER A 124 -7.61 20.51 -5.48
N GLY A 125 -7.47 20.43 -4.16
CA GLY A 125 -6.38 21.04 -3.42
C GLY A 125 -6.77 22.36 -2.76
N MET A 126 -5.84 22.88 -1.96
CA MET A 126 -6.05 24.02 -1.06
C MET A 126 -6.61 25.26 -1.78
N LYS A 127 -6.12 25.53 -3.01
CA LYS A 127 -6.55 26.68 -3.82
C LYS A 127 -8.03 26.60 -4.22
N CYS A 128 -8.52 25.39 -4.48
CA CYS A 128 -9.92 25.15 -4.84
C CYS A 128 -10.81 24.87 -3.62
N LYS A 129 -10.24 24.75 -2.42
CA LYS A 129 -10.90 24.39 -1.16
C LYS A 129 -11.69 23.07 -1.23
N TRP A 130 -11.29 22.17 -2.14
CA TRP A 130 -11.95 20.90 -2.40
C TRP A 130 -10.98 19.75 -2.13
N LEU A 131 -11.48 18.68 -1.52
CA LEU A 131 -10.70 17.48 -1.19
C LEU A 131 -10.12 16.85 -2.45
N THR A 132 -8.92 16.28 -2.32
CA THR A 132 -8.27 15.55 -3.41
C THR A 132 -9.06 14.30 -3.72
N ARG A 133 -9.49 14.17 -4.98
CA ARG A 133 -10.26 13.02 -5.44
C ARG A 133 -9.33 11.96 -6.00
N LEU A 134 -9.44 10.75 -5.46
CA LEU A 134 -8.71 9.56 -5.84
C LEU A 134 -9.62 8.56 -6.54
N SER A 135 -9.03 7.68 -7.33
CA SER A 135 -9.63 6.43 -7.79
C SER A 135 -8.56 5.35 -7.75
N PHE A 136 -8.91 4.07 -7.67
CA PHE A 136 -7.91 3.02 -7.79
C PHE A 136 -7.21 3.06 -9.16
N VAL A 137 -5.94 2.69 -9.19
CA VAL A 137 -5.26 2.33 -10.43
C VAL A 137 -5.97 1.09 -10.99
N LYS A 138 -6.14 1.03 -12.32
CA LYS A 138 -6.92 -0.03 -12.96
C LYS A 138 -6.04 -1.26 -13.22
N GLY A 139 -6.53 -2.44 -12.87
CA GLY A 139 -5.91 -3.72 -13.22
C GLY A 139 -4.81 -4.19 -12.27
N THR A 140 -3.97 -5.11 -12.73
CA THR A 140 -2.94 -5.79 -11.91
C THR A 140 -1.77 -4.90 -11.52
N ASP A 141 -1.60 -3.79 -12.22
CA ASP A 141 -0.53 -2.82 -11.97
C ASP A 141 -0.84 -1.92 -10.77
N ALA A 142 -2.06 -1.99 -10.25
CA ALA A 142 -2.43 -1.34 -9.00
C ALA A 142 -1.75 -1.95 -7.77
N PHE A 143 -1.35 -3.23 -7.85
CA PHE A 143 -0.81 -3.97 -6.71
C PHE A 143 0.70 -3.95 -6.71
N ASP A 144 1.30 -3.49 -5.63
CA ASP A 144 2.74 -3.49 -5.48
C ASP A 144 3.21 -3.68 -4.04
N PHE A 145 4.52 -3.80 -3.86
CA PHE A 145 5.15 -3.79 -2.54
C PHE A 145 5.79 -2.44 -2.24
N VAL A 146 5.82 -2.10 -0.95
CA VAL A 146 6.33 -0.84 -0.43
C VAL A 146 7.07 -1.13 0.88
N SER A 147 8.25 -0.53 1.06
CA SER A 147 8.94 -0.56 2.35
C SER A 147 8.18 0.32 3.36
N PRO A 148 8.00 -0.12 4.62
CA PRO A 148 7.42 0.73 5.67
C PRO A 148 8.12 2.09 5.81
N ASP A 149 9.42 2.16 5.53
CA ASP A 149 10.24 3.37 5.73
C ASP A 149 9.89 4.53 4.78
N ILE A 150 9.24 4.24 3.64
CA ILE A 150 8.84 5.29 2.68
C ILE A 150 7.46 5.87 3.01
N VAL A 151 6.72 5.23 3.92
CA VAL A 151 5.41 5.70 4.34
C VAL A 151 5.60 6.93 5.23
N ILE A 152 4.97 8.03 4.83
CA ILE A 152 5.06 9.30 5.58
C ILE A 152 4.11 9.24 6.79
N HIS A 153 2.87 8.81 6.56
CA HIS A 153 1.82 8.73 7.57
C HIS A 153 0.61 7.91 7.05
N GLY A 154 -0.27 7.55 7.97
CA GLY A 154 -1.58 6.99 7.65
C GLY A 154 -2.51 8.08 7.11
N SER A 155 -3.23 7.79 6.03
CA SER A 155 -4.15 8.72 5.37
C SER A 155 -5.60 8.34 5.64
N GLN A 156 -6.45 9.32 5.91
CA GLN A 156 -7.89 9.07 6.03
C GLN A 156 -8.55 9.25 4.65
N ILE A 157 -8.73 8.14 3.94
CA ILE A 157 -9.39 8.12 2.63
C ILE A 157 -10.86 7.71 2.81
N ILE A 158 -11.77 8.58 2.38
CA ILE A 158 -13.21 8.39 2.54
C ILE A 158 -13.84 8.07 1.18
N PRO A 159 -14.68 7.02 1.06
CA PRO A 159 -15.38 6.74 -0.18
C PRO A 159 -16.29 7.89 -0.63
N ALA A 160 -16.30 8.17 -1.93
CA ALA A 160 -17.19 9.17 -2.51
C ALA A 160 -18.58 8.57 -2.76
N PHE A 161 -19.39 8.48 -1.71
CA PHE A 161 -20.69 7.79 -1.71
C PHE A 161 -21.64 8.20 -2.85
N VAL A 162 -21.54 9.44 -3.33
CA VAL A 162 -22.36 10.00 -4.43
C VAL A 162 -22.21 9.21 -5.74
N TRP A 163 -21.05 8.59 -5.98
CA TRP A 163 -20.75 7.88 -7.23
C TRP A 163 -21.08 6.39 -7.18
N GLY A 164 -21.43 5.89 -6.00
CA GLY A 164 -21.77 4.49 -5.80
C GLY A 164 -20.58 3.51 -5.90
N PRO A 165 -20.86 2.22 -5.64
CA PRO A 165 -19.90 1.14 -5.78
C PRO A 165 -19.57 0.85 -7.25
N THR A 166 -18.45 0.19 -7.49
CA THR A 166 -17.90 -0.15 -8.81
C THR A 166 -17.04 -1.41 -8.70
N ASP A 167 -17.26 -2.35 -9.61
CA ASP A 167 -16.49 -3.59 -9.80
C ASP A 167 -15.40 -3.47 -10.88
N THR A 168 -15.52 -2.45 -11.75
CA THR A 168 -14.71 -2.33 -12.98
C THR A 168 -13.25 -1.91 -12.80
N LEU A 169 -12.86 -1.39 -11.63
CA LEU A 169 -11.53 -0.82 -11.40
C LEU A 169 -10.49 -1.89 -11.03
N LEU A 170 -10.80 -2.73 -10.07
CA LEU A 170 -9.85 -3.68 -9.49
C LEU A 170 -10.02 -5.13 -9.99
N GLY A 171 -11.08 -5.43 -10.76
CA GLY A 171 -11.43 -6.81 -11.13
C GLY A 171 -11.68 -7.70 -9.90
N CYS A 172 -11.93 -9.00 -10.09
CA CYS A 172 -12.02 -9.97 -8.98
C CYS A 172 -10.66 -10.11 -8.28
N SER A 173 -10.33 -9.20 -7.37
CA SER A 173 -9.02 -9.10 -6.72
C SER A 173 -9.13 -9.20 -5.21
N VAL A 174 -8.02 -9.55 -4.56
CA VAL A 174 -7.94 -9.76 -3.10
C VAL A 174 -8.26 -8.48 -2.30
N ALA A 175 -8.09 -7.29 -2.90
CA ALA A 175 -8.54 -6.03 -2.32
C ALA A 175 -10.07 -5.98 -2.10
N GLN A 176 -10.84 -6.73 -2.90
CA GLN A 176 -12.28 -6.88 -2.70
C GLN A 176 -12.60 -7.87 -1.55
N GLN A 177 -11.69 -8.79 -1.21
CA GLN A 177 -11.94 -9.91 -0.27
C GLN A 177 -11.55 -9.63 1.19
N THR A 178 -10.79 -8.57 1.45
CA THR A 178 -10.14 -8.33 2.76
C THR A 178 -11.11 -7.88 3.86
N PHE A 179 -12.38 -7.63 3.55
CA PHE A 179 -13.39 -7.34 4.57
C PHE A 179 -13.93 -8.58 5.31
N HIS A 180 -13.57 -9.82 4.90
CA HIS A 180 -14.17 -11.04 5.45
C HIS A 180 -13.16 -12.14 5.84
N MET A 181 -12.13 -11.82 6.62
CA MET A 181 -11.29 -12.86 7.24
C MET A 181 -11.38 -12.93 8.77
N ASP A 182 -12.44 -12.38 9.38
CA ASP A 182 -12.78 -12.62 10.80
C ASP A 182 -14.30 -12.52 11.08
N ILE A 183 -15.12 -13.35 10.44
CA ILE A 183 -16.48 -13.65 10.94
C ILE A 183 -16.63 -15.17 11.03
N LEU A 184 -15.94 -15.76 12.00
CA LEU A 184 -16.36 -17.01 12.63
C LEU A 184 -16.88 -16.77 14.05
N ASP A 185 -17.56 -15.64 14.26
CA ASP A 185 -18.58 -15.57 15.31
C ASP A 185 -19.96 -15.70 14.66
N LYS A 186 -20.43 -16.95 14.63
CA LYS A 186 -21.83 -17.29 14.37
C LYS A 186 -22.68 -16.53 15.40
N ASN A 187 -23.34 -15.44 14.99
CA ASN A 187 -24.65 -14.98 15.49
C ASN A 187 -25.06 -13.57 15.02
N PHE A 188 -24.93 -13.24 13.73
CA PHE A 188 -25.57 -12.04 13.17
C PHE A 188 -26.19 -12.31 11.80
N SER A 189 -27.40 -12.89 11.78
CA SER A 189 -28.15 -13.19 10.54
C SER A 189 -28.78 -11.95 9.86
N TRP A 190 -28.30 -10.74 10.17
CA TRP A 190 -28.79 -9.48 9.58
C TRP A 190 -27.70 -8.69 8.86
N LEU A 191 -26.45 -9.17 8.83
CA LEU A 191 -25.43 -8.66 7.92
C LEU A 191 -25.69 -9.29 6.56
N LYS A 192 -26.36 -8.55 5.68
CA LYS A 192 -26.48 -8.87 4.25
C LYS A 192 -25.10 -9.23 3.70
N GLU A 193 -25.06 -10.22 2.81
CA GLU A 193 -23.88 -10.55 1.99
C GLU A 193 -23.24 -9.23 1.50
N PRO A 194 -21.96 -8.96 1.81
CA PRO A 194 -21.35 -7.70 1.41
C PRO A 194 -21.24 -7.72 -0.11
N GLU A 195 -22.00 -6.84 -0.77
CA GLU A 195 -21.77 -6.51 -2.18
C GLU A 195 -20.33 -6.02 -2.30
N MET A 196 -19.49 -6.89 -2.85
CA MET A 196 -18.03 -6.87 -2.82
C MET A 196 -17.45 -5.83 -3.80
N ASN A 197 -17.98 -4.61 -3.77
CA ASN A 197 -17.72 -3.56 -4.74
C ASN A 197 -17.14 -2.33 -4.02
N ASP A 198 -15.90 -1.98 -4.33
CA ASP A 198 -15.26 -0.73 -3.91
C ASP A 198 -15.90 0.49 -4.58
N TYR A 199 -15.63 1.70 -4.11
CA TYR A 199 -16.21 2.92 -4.71
C TYR A 199 -15.41 3.42 -5.90
N LEU A 200 -16.10 4.03 -6.89
CA LEU A 200 -15.46 4.60 -8.08
C LEU A 200 -14.41 5.67 -7.74
N TYR A 201 -14.73 6.50 -6.76
CA TYR A 201 -13.89 7.58 -6.29
C TYR A 201 -13.81 7.59 -4.77
N HIS A 202 -12.72 8.16 -4.29
CA HIS A 202 -12.47 8.42 -2.87
C HIS A 202 -11.98 9.86 -2.70
N TYR A 203 -12.09 10.39 -1.49
CA TYR A 203 -11.58 11.70 -1.12
C TYR A 203 -10.56 11.55 0.00
N VAL A 204 -9.43 12.24 -0.14
CA VAL A 204 -8.42 12.32 0.91
C VAL A 204 -8.81 13.43 1.87
N ASN A 205 -8.90 13.09 3.15
CA ASN A 205 -8.95 14.05 4.24
C ASN A 205 -7.52 14.24 4.76
N LEU A 206 -6.96 15.43 4.56
CA LEU A 206 -5.63 15.85 5.04
C LEU A 206 -5.77 16.72 6.28
#